data_AF-A0AAU6RFL0-F1
#
_entry.id   AF-A0AAU6RFL0-F1
#
_cell.length_a   1.000
_cell.length_b   1.000
_cell.length_c   1.000
_cell.angle_alpha   90.00
_cell.angle_beta   90.00
_cell.angle_gamma   90.00
#
_symmetry.space_group_name_H-M   'P 1'
#
loop_
_entity.id
_entity.type
_entity.pdbx_description
1 polymer ?
#
loop_
_entity_poly.entity_id
_entity_poly.type
_entity_poly.pdbx_seq_one_letter_code
_entity_poly.pdbx_strand_id
1 'polypeptide(L)' 'MEREFVTIDDIIEMGVPYPLFSMWMTNGLIEVAYQSKKERFFWKKDIEKLKREYIN' A
#
# COMPACT_ATOMS: atom_id res chain seq x y z
N MET A 1 16.47 -1.25 -10.77
CA MET A 1 15.10 -0.77 -11.05
C MET A 1 14.30 -0.99 -9.79
N GLU A 2 13.76 0.06 -9.18
CA GLU A 2 12.85 -0.10 -8.04
C GLU A 2 11.54 -0.72 -8.52
N ARG A 3 10.89 -1.53 -7.68
CA ARG A 3 9.55 -2.06 -7.99
C ARG A 3 8.54 -0.91 -7.93
N GLU A 4 7.82 -0.68 -9.02
CA GLU A 4 6.76 0.35 -9.09
C GLU A 4 5.51 -0.05 -8.31
N PHE A 5 5.29 -1.35 -8.14
CA PHE A 5 4.14 -1.93 -7.46
C PHE A 5 4.55 -2.76 -6.25
N VAL A 6 3.69 -2.76 -5.23
CA VAL A 6 3.84 -3.54 -3.99
C VAL A 6 2.56 -4.31 -3.68
N THR A 7 2.70 -5.48 -3.09
CA THR A 7 1.58 -6.31 -2.59
C THR A 7 1.21 -5.91 -1.17
N ILE A 8 0.16 -6.53 -0.61
CA ILE A 8 -0.20 -6.31 0.81
C ILE A 8 0.94 -6.77 1.74
N ASP A 9 1.57 -7.90 1.42
CA ASP A 9 2.68 -8.43 2.22
C ASP A 9 3.88 -7.48 2.19
N ASP A 10 4.24 -6.98 1.00
CA ASP A 10 5.28 -5.96 0.85
C ASP A 10 4.97 -4.70 1.70
N ILE A 11 3.70 -4.24 1.73
CA ILE A 11 3.28 -3.07 2.50
C ILE A 11 3.45 -3.29 4.01
N ILE A 12 3.15 -4.50 4.49
CA ILE A 12 3.35 -4.87 5.90
C ILE A 12 4.85 -4.93 6.21
N GLU A 13 5.66 -5.52 5.34
CA GLU A 13 7.13 -5.56 5.47
C GLU A 13 7.75 -4.15 5.44
N MET A 14 7.13 -3.21 4.71
CA MET A 14 7.48 -1.79 4.75
C MET A 14 7.12 -1.11 6.08
N GLY A 15 6.56 -1.82 7.06
CA GLY A 15 6.25 -1.31 8.39
C GLY A 15 4.92 -0.56 8.47
N VAL A 16 4.02 -0.76 7.52
CA VAL A 16 2.64 -0.26 7.60
C VAL A 16 1.76 -1.33 8.25
N PRO A 17 1.20 -1.10 9.45
CA PRO A 17 0.31 -2.07 10.09
C PRO A 17 -0.95 -2.31 9.25
N TYR A 18 -1.38 -3.57 9.17
CA TYR A 18 -2.58 -3.94 8.40
C TYR A 18 -3.85 -3.13 8.79
N PRO A 19 -4.13 -2.82 10.07
CA PRO A 19 -5.28 -1.99 10.43
C PRO A 19 -5.22 -0.59 9.80
N LEU A 20 -4.04 0.01 9.74
CA LEU A 20 -3.83 1.34 9.16
C LEU A 20 -3.98 1.30 7.64
N PHE A 21 -3.37 0.31 6.99
CA PHE A 21 -3.55 0.07 5.55
C PHE A 21 -5.02 -0.15 5.18
N SER A 22 -5.75 -0.97 5.95
CA SER A 22 -7.19 -1.20 5.76
C SER A 22 -8.01 0.09 5.88
N MET A 23 -7.64 0.98 6.80
CA MET A 23 -8.26 2.29 6.94
C MET A 23 -7.98 3.19 5.72
N TRP A 24 -6.77 3.17 5.18
CA TRP A 24 -6.45 3.92 3.96
C TRP A 24 -7.25 3.43 2.75
N MET A 25 -7.38 2.11 2.60
CA MET A 25 -8.25 1.50 1.58
C MET A 25 -9.71 1.93 1.73
N THR A 26 -10.25 1.82 2.95
CA THR A 26 -11.68 2.07 3.22
C THR A 26 -12.06 3.54 3.01
N ASN A 27 -11.14 4.46 3.32
CA ASN A 27 -11.34 5.89 3.15
C ASN A 27 -10.95 6.41 1.76
N GLY A 28 -10.52 5.53 0.83
CA GLY A 28 -10.13 5.92 -0.52
C GLY A 28 -8.83 6.74 -0.59
N LEU A 29 -7.93 6.61 0.40
CA LEU A 29 -6.63 7.28 0.41
C LEU A 29 -5.61 6.58 -0.49
N ILE A 30 -5.85 5.30 -0.80
CA ILE A 30 -5.08 4.52 -1.78
C ILE A 30 -6.01 3.75 -2.69
N GLU A 31 -5.54 3.51 -3.90
CA GLU A 31 -6.26 2.73 -4.91
C GLU A 31 -5.47 1.49 -5.30
N VAL A 32 -6.20 0.45 -5.70
CA VAL A 32 -5.60 -0.74 -6.30
C VAL A 32 -5.13 -0.37 -7.70
N ALA A 33 -3.82 -0.39 -7.91
CA ALA A 33 -3.22 -0.07 -9.20
C ALA A 33 -3.47 -1.18 -10.23
N TYR A 34 -3.40 -2.43 -9.79
CA TYR A 34 -3.69 -3.61 -10.59
C TYR A 34 -4.16 -4.76 -9.69
N GLN A 35 -5.05 -5.60 -10.19
CA GLN A 35 -5.51 -6.80 -9.49
C GLN A 35 -5.36 -8.02 -10.39
N SER A 36 -4.67 -9.04 -9.87
CA SER A 36 -4.66 -10.38 -10.45
C SER A 36 -5.79 -11.23 -9.82
N LYS A 37 -5.96 -12.46 -10.30
CA LYS A 37 -6.96 -13.39 -9.72
C LYS A 37 -6.74 -13.70 -8.23
N LYS A 38 -5.52 -13.53 -7.72
CA LYS A 38 -5.14 -13.90 -6.35
C LYS A 38 -4.62 -12.74 -5.51
N GLU A 39 -4.26 -11.62 -6.13
CA GLU A 39 -3.45 -10.60 -5.46
C GLU A 39 -3.77 -9.19 -5.96
N ARG A 40 -3.65 -8.21 -5.07
CA ARG A 40 -3.81 -6.79 -5.36
C ARG A 40 -2.45 -6.10 -5.26
N PHE A 41 -2.21 -5.23 -6.21
CA PHE A 41 -0.99 -4.46 -6.35
C PHE A 41 -1.31 -2.98 -6.17
N PHE A 42 -0.44 -2.30 -5.44
CA PHE A 42 -0.56 -0.89 -5.08
C PHE A 42 0.66 -0.14 -5.59
N TRP A 43 0.49 1.14 -5.93
CA TRP A 43 1.61 1.98 -6.29
C TRP A 43 2.52 2.19 -5.08
N LYS A 44 3.79 1.79 -5.19
CA LYS A 44 4.77 1.95 -4.11
C LYS A 44 4.87 3.40 -3.63
N LYS A 45 4.87 4.36 -4.57
CA LYS A 45 4.94 5.79 -4.30
C LYS A 45 3.79 6.31 -3.40
N ASP A 46 2.60 5.73 -3.52
CA ASP A 46 1.42 6.17 -2.76
C ASP A 46 1.50 5.65 -1.32
N ILE A 47 1.94 4.40 -1.16
CA ILE A 47 2.24 3.81 0.15
C ILE A 47 3.32 4.59 0.88
N GLU A 48 4.43 4.90 0.20
CA GLU A 48 5.50 5.70 0.79
C GLU A 48 5.06 7.12 1.15
N LYS A 49 4.20 7.73 0.34
CA LYS A 49 3.62 9.05 0.64
C LYS A 49 2.81 9.00 1.93
N LEU A 50 1.86 8.07 2.05
CA LEU A 50 1.03 7.97 3.25
C LEU A 50 1.83 7.55 4.48
N LYS A 51 2.83 6.69 4.32
CA LYS A 51 3.74 6.34 5.42
C LYS A 51 4.46 7.58 5.96
N ARG A 52 4.92 8.49 5.09
CA ARG A 52 5.53 9.78 5.49
C ARG A 52 4.54 10.74 6.15
N GLU A 53 3.24 10.65 5.83
CA GLU A 53 2.21 11.56 6.36
C GLU A 53 1.62 11.08 7.69
N TYR A 54 1.61 9.77 7.95
CA TYR A 54 0.85 9.18 9.06
C TYR A 54 1.63 8.27 10.01
N ILE A 55 2.87 7.87 9.70
CA ILE A 55 3.67 6.95 10.54
C ILE A 55 4.99 7.56 11.00
N ASN A 56 5.69 8.26 10.09
CA ASN A 56 6.92 8.99 10.39
C ASN A 56 6.64 10.45 10.71
#